data_AF-A0AAW6X6T3-F1
#
_entry.id   AF-A0AAW6X6T3-F1
#
_cell.length_a   1.000
_cell.length_b   1.000
_cell.length_c   1.000
_cell.angle_alpha   90.00
_cell.angle_beta   90.00
_cell.angle_gamma   90.00
#
_symmetry.space_group_name_H-M   'P 1'
#
loop_
_entity.id
_entity.type
_entity.pdbx_description
1 polymer ?
#
loop_
_entity_poly.entity_id
_entity_poly.type
_entity_poly.pdbx_seq_one_letter_code
_entity_poly.pdbx_strand_id
1 'polypeptide(L)' 'MEFQESPPTLHEIRSLSGRLYEKQNDKAFAQKLLGHTTEMMTLKYLKTRGKEYVML' A
#
# COMPACT_ATOMS: atom_id res chain seq x y z
N MET A 1 17.47 -6.09 -18.25
CA MET A 1 16.35 -5.77 -17.35
C MET A 1 16.23 -4.26 -17.37
N GLU A 2 15.24 -3.73 -18.08
CA GLU A 2 15.02 -2.28 -18.11
C GLU A 2 14.20 -1.89 -16.90
N PHE A 3 14.72 -0.99 -16.07
CA PHE A 3 13.99 -0.44 -14.95
C PHE A 3 13.07 0.69 -15.43
N GLN A 4 11.93 0.84 -14.77
CA GLN A 4 11.08 2.01 -14.97
C GLN A 4 11.88 3.28 -14.66
N GLU A 5 11.58 4.40 -15.35
CA GLU A 5 12.24 5.70 -15.13
C GLU A 5 12.23 6.14 -13.65
N SER A 6 11.21 5.71 -12.90
CA SER A 6 11.14 5.84 -11.44
C SER A 6 10.67 4.52 -10.81
N PRO A 7 11.60 3.62 -10.45
CA PRO A 7 11.24 2.35 -9.84
C PRO A 7 10.73 2.56 -8.41
N PRO A 8 9.89 1.65 -7.89
CA PRO A 8 9.41 1.72 -6.50
C PRO A 8 10.60 1.59 -5.53
N THR A 9 10.59 2.43 -4.50
CA THR A 9 11.60 2.38 -3.43
C THR A 9 11.21 1.36 -2.36
N LEU A 10 12.12 1.07 -1.43
CA LEU A 10 11.84 0.17 -0.29
C LEU A 10 10.59 0.61 0.51
N HIS A 11 10.31 1.91 0.58
CA HIS A 11 9.12 2.45 1.27
C HIS A 11 7.80 1.94 0.68
N GLU A 12 7.77 1.57 -0.61
CA GLU A 12 6.56 1.05 -1.27
C GLU A 12 6.11 -0.31 -0.71
N ILE A 13 6.99 -1.05 0.00
CA ILE A 13 6.58 -2.25 0.75
C ILE A 13 5.49 -1.90 1.77
N ARG A 14 5.58 -0.72 2.41
CA ARG A 14 4.58 -0.27 3.37
C ARG A 14 3.21 -0.07 2.70
N SER A 15 3.19 0.51 1.51
CA SER A 15 1.98 0.67 0.70
C SER A 15 1.40 -0.67 0.27
N LEU A 16 2.26 -1.61 -0.15
CA LEU A 16 1.84 -2.97 -0.50
C LEU A 16 1.21 -3.70 0.69
N SER A 17 1.88 -3.70 1.86
CA SER A 17 1.35 -4.29 3.09
C SER A 17 -0.01 -3.70 3.46
N GLY A 18 -0.16 -2.37 3.36
CA GLY A 18 -1.43 -1.70 3.60
C GLY A 18 -2.57 -2.27 2.74
N ARG A 19 -2.35 -2.41 1.42
CA ARG A 19 -3.34 -2.95 0.49
C ARG A 19 -3.67 -4.42 0.76
N LEU A 20 -2.66 -5.23 1.04
CA LEU A 20 -2.84 -6.66 1.33
C LEU A 20 -3.65 -6.86 2.62
N TYR A 21 -3.32 -6.13 3.69
CA TYR A 21 -4.01 -6.28 4.97
C TYR A 21 -5.38 -5.60 5.00
N GLU A 22 -5.62 -4.56 4.19
CA GLU A 22 -6.98 -4.06 3.94
C GLU A 22 -7.84 -5.14 3.29
N LYS A 23 -7.32 -5.80 2.23
CA LYS A 23 -8.05 -6.86 1.52
C LYS A 23 -8.28 -8.11 2.38
N GLN A 24 -7.30 -8.47 3.20
CA GLN A 24 -7.37 -9.65 4.08
C GLN A 24 -8.23 -9.42 5.32
N ASN A 25 -8.23 -8.20 5.86
CA ASN A 25 -8.97 -7.84 7.06
C ASN A 25 -9.95 -6.70 6.73
N ASP A 26 -9.62 -5.49 7.15
CA ASP A 26 -10.35 -4.28 6.83
C ASP A 26 -9.42 -3.06 6.88
N LYS A 27 -9.99 -1.91 6.49
CA LYS A 27 -9.28 -0.63 6.47
C LYS A 27 -8.83 -0.15 7.85
N ALA A 28 -9.59 -0.44 8.91
CA ALA A 28 -9.26 -0.03 10.26
C ALA A 28 -8.06 -0.82 10.82
N PHE A 29 -7.98 -2.10 10.48
CA PHE A 29 -6.83 -2.95 10.75
C PHE A 29 -5.59 -2.42 10.02
N ALA A 30 -5.70 -2.13 8.72
CA ALA A 30 -4.61 -1.55 7.94
C ALA A 30 -4.13 -0.21 8.52
N GLN A 31 -5.05 0.67 8.94
CA GLN A 31 -4.69 1.95 9.58
C GLN A 31 -3.90 1.74 10.89
N LYS A 32 -4.34 0.82 11.75
CA LYS A 32 -3.63 0.48 13.00
C LYS A 32 -2.27 -0.14 12.73
N LEU A 33 -2.17 -1.07 11.79
CA LEU A 33 -0.91 -1.70 11.39
C LEU A 33 0.09 -0.66 10.86
N LEU A 34 -0.39 0.28 10.05
CA LEU A 34 0.41 1.37 9.51
C LEU A 34 0.64 2.50 10.52
N GLY A 35 0.15 2.40 11.75
CA GLY A 35 0.34 3.43 12.78
C GLY A 35 -0.12 4.82 12.36
N HIS A 36 -1.12 4.92 11.50
CA HIS A 36 -1.61 6.21 11.01
C HIS A 36 -2.69 6.76 11.94
N THR A 37 -2.48 8.00 12.40
CA THR A 37 -3.45 8.71 13.24
C THR A 37 -4.75 9.01 12.50
N THR A 38 -4.66 9.36 11.21
CA THR A 38 -5.82 9.75 10.40
C THR A 38 -6.05 8.78 9.25
N GLU A 39 -7.33 8.59 8.93
CA GLU A 39 -7.76 7.79 7.79
C GLU A 39 -7.23 8.34 6.46
N MET A 40 -7.12 9.66 6.34
CA MET A 40 -6.55 10.33 5.16
C MET A 40 -5.13 9.88 4.85
N MET A 41 -4.30 9.61 5.87
CA MET A 41 -2.95 9.07 5.62
C MET A 41 -3.03 7.65 5.10
N THR A 42 -3.87 6.80 5.69
CA THR A 42 -4.08 5.41 5.21
C THR A 42 -4.51 5.38 3.75
N LEU A 43 -5.46 6.24 3.35
CA LEU A 43 -5.92 6.35 1.96
C LEU A 43 -4.79 6.62 0.95
N LYS A 44 -3.74 7.37 1.34
CA LYS A 44 -2.59 7.62 0.46
C LYS A 44 -1.78 6.35 0.16
N TYR A 45 -1.68 5.44 1.14
CA TYR A 45 -0.96 4.17 1.01
C TYR A 45 -1.77 3.11 0.27
N LEU A 46 -3.10 3.15 0.42
CA LEU A 46 -4.01 2.22 -0.26
C LEU A 46 -4.19 2.53 -1.75
N LYS A 47 -3.93 3.78 -2.17
CA LYS A 47 -4.02 4.18 -3.57
C LYS A 47 -2.99 3.44 -4.43
N THR A 48 -3.46 2.63 -5.39
CA THR A 48 -2.61 1.82 -6.29
C THR A 48 -1.88 2.64 -7.35
N ARG A 49 -2.37 3.84 -7.67
CA ARG A 49 -1.81 4.72 -8.71
C ARG A 49 -1.65 4.01 -10.07
N GLY A 50 -2.57 3.09 -10.39
CA GLY A 50 -2.54 2.29 -11.61
C GLY A 50 -1.55 1.11 -11.57
N LYS A 51 -0.89 0.85 -10.43
CA LYS A 51 0.01 -0.29 -10.21
C LYS A 51 -0.65 -1.30 -9.28
N GLU A 52 -1.67 -1.97 -9.80
CA GLU A 52 -2.38 -3.05 -9.10
C GLU A 52 -1.42 -4.21 -8.82
N TYR A 53 -1.54 -4.83 -7.64
CA TYR A 53 -0.83 -6.07 -7.33
C TYR A 53 -1.76 -7.25 -7.61
N VAL A 54 -1.32 -8.17 -8.47
CA VAL A 54 -2.05 -9.40 -8.81
C VAL A 54 -1.27 -10.58 -8.25
N MET A 55 -1.91 -11.37 -7.38
CA MET A 55 -1.38 -12.71 -7.05
C MET A 55 -1.72 -13.64 -8.21
N LEU A 56 -0.69 -14.23 -8.81
CA LEU A 56 -0.80 -15.29 -9.83
C LEU A 56 -0.89 -16.66 -9.16
#